data_AF-A0A139DEF5-F1
#
_entry.id   AF-A0A139DEF5-F1
#
_cell.length_a   1.000
_cell.length_b   1.000
_cell.length_c   1.000
_cell.angle_alpha   90.00
_cell.angle_beta   90.00
_cell.angle_gamma   90.00
#
_symmetry.space_group_name_H-M   'P 1'
#
loop_
_entity.id
_entity.type
_entity.pdbx_description
1 polymer ?
#
loop_
_entity_poly.entity_id
_entity_poly.type
_entity_poly.pdbx_seq_one_letter_code
_entity_poly.pdbx_strand_id
1 'polypeptide(L)'
;MSNLNSPDIVICRLSGRLAAFQLGQPARPLFIQGQHEVGATSLKEINSACRDLAARLRGEGEDPAVVHWVTDGSDHHGLTFLSELYTIFTSSSFQLLNWHWLSHHQSIKAKQSEQLLSPQDILTEHVVPWLCNQMQTVPETHNSPEQVETLKEQEIELERENRRLQRENEHLKIQNTAVKNVDTEALLHYLPAIFPRVFNILGATDLALLCNRIEAFDIPNPYPEPTVETLRTLQRRFRRLPKQKQIDIVQFIDSIPQSNRLTVRPEMRNTISEIREDLSWA
;
A
#
# COMPACT_ATOMS: atom_id res chain seq x y z
N MET A 1 -12.06 -37.75 -10.13
CA MET A 1 -12.69 -37.37 -11.41
C MET A 1 -12.91 -35.88 -11.32
N SER A 2 -11.97 -35.11 -11.85
CA SER A 2 -11.94 -33.66 -11.78
C SER A 2 -12.97 -33.13 -12.80
N ASN A 3 -13.98 -32.40 -12.35
CA ASN A 3 -14.95 -31.76 -13.25
C ASN A 3 -14.22 -30.70 -14.09
N LEU A 4 -13.90 -31.06 -15.33
CA LEU A 4 -13.12 -30.25 -16.27
C LEU A 4 -13.87 -29.03 -16.84
N ASN A 5 -15.08 -28.70 -16.35
CA ASN A 5 -15.88 -27.56 -16.82
C ASN A 5 -16.67 -26.92 -15.67
N SER A 6 -16.00 -26.66 -14.56
CA SER A 6 -16.60 -25.88 -13.48
C SER A 6 -16.62 -24.40 -13.91
N PRO A 7 -17.80 -23.74 -14.01
CA PRO A 7 -17.90 -22.41 -14.59
C PRO A 7 -17.38 -21.36 -13.61
N ASP A 8 -16.62 -20.40 -14.08
CA ASP A 8 -16.19 -19.28 -13.25
C ASP A 8 -17.34 -18.28 -13.09
N ILE A 9 -17.41 -17.60 -11.95
CA ILE A 9 -18.44 -16.60 -11.69
C ILE A 9 -17.80 -15.27 -11.32
N VAL A 10 -18.47 -14.19 -11.69
CA VAL A 10 -18.12 -12.82 -11.30
C VAL A 10 -19.25 -12.27 -10.47
N ILE A 11 -18.92 -11.74 -9.30
CA ILE A 11 -19.85 -11.03 -8.44
C ILE A 11 -19.34 -9.61 -8.31
N CYS A 12 -20.16 -8.63 -8.67
CA CYS A 12 -19.82 -7.22 -8.59
C CYS A 12 -20.68 -6.52 -7.55
N ARG A 13 -20.02 -5.82 -6.63
CA ARG A 13 -20.64 -4.95 -5.65
C ARG A 13 -20.17 -3.51 -5.81
N LEU A 14 -21.09 -2.63 -6.20
CA LEU A 14 -20.82 -1.21 -6.35
C LEU A 14 -22.00 -0.40 -5.82
N SER A 15 -21.73 0.71 -5.13
CA SER A 15 -22.77 1.61 -4.60
C SER A 15 -23.86 0.90 -3.77
N GLY A 16 -23.48 -0.12 -3.00
CA GLY A 16 -24.41 -0.88 -2.15
C GLY A 16 -25.36 -1.81 -2.90
N ARG A 17 -25.07 -2.15 -4.15
CA ARG A 17 -25.86 -3.07 -4.98
C ARG A 17 -24.99 -4.20 -5.51
N LEU A 18 -25.59 -5.36 -5.74
CA LEU A 18 -24.91 -6.60 -6.08
C LEU A 18 -25.50 -7.21 -7.37
N ALA A 19 -24.64 -7.60 -8.30
CA ALA A 19 -24.99 -8.37 -9.49
C ALA A 19 -24.00 -9.52 -9.68
N ALA A 20 -24.42 -10.59 -10.36
CA ALA A 20 -23.56 -11.74 -10.63
C ALA A 20 -23.73 -12.26 -12.05
N PHE A 21 -22.63 -12.76 -12.61
CA PHE A 21 -22.57 -13.38 -13.93
C PHE A 21 -21.80 -14.69 -13.85
N GLN A 22 -22.22 -15.66 -14.65
CA GLN A 22 -21.47 -16.86 -14.94
C GLN A 22 -20.66 -16.63 -16.21
N LEU A 23 -19.35 -16.82 -16.10
CA LEU A 23 -18.41 -16.76 -17.22
C LEU A 23 -18.54 -18.04 -18.04
N GLY A 24 -18.70 -17.87 -19.35
CA GLY A 24 -18.90 -18.94 -20.31
C GLY A 24 -19.02 -18.36 -21.72
N GLN A 25 -19.30 -19.22 -22.70
CA GLN A 25 -19.60 -18.79 -24.07
C GLN A 25 -21.02 -19.26 -24.44
N PRO A 26 -22.07 -18.41 -24.33
CA PRO A 26 -22.04 -17.01 -23.87
C PRO A 26 -22.01 -16.87 -22.35
N ALA A 27 -21.55 -15.72 -21.86
CA ALA A 27 -21.68 -15.36 -20.45
C ALA A 27 -23.15 -15.16 -20.08
N ARG A 28 -23.56 -15.67 -18.92
CA ARG A 28 -24.97 -15.70 -18.49
C ARG A 28 -25.16 -14.86 -17.23
N PRO A 29 -26.12 -13.91 -17.19
CA PRO A 29 -26.47 -13.22 -15.97
C PRO A 29 -27.10 -14.20 -14.96
N LEU A 30 -26.66 -14.13 -13.71
CA LEU A 30 -27.20 -14.95 -12.62
C LEU A 30 -28.19 -14.11 -11.80
N PHE A 31 -29.33 -14.72 -11.48
CA PHE A 31 -30.32 -14.08 -10.63
C PHE A 31 -29.97 -14.26 -9.16
N ILE A 32 -30.06 -13.17 -8.41
CA ILE A 32 -29.91 -13.13 -6.97
C ILE A 32 -31.28 -12.77 -6.41
N GLN A 33 -31.86 -13.63 -5.58
CA GLN A 33 -33.21 -13.48 -5.02
C GLN A 33 -34.29 -13.26 -6.10
N GLY A 34 -34.06 -13.81 -7.31
CA GLY A 34 -34.96 -13.64 -8.46
C GLY A 34 -34.81 -12.33 -9.22
N GLN A 35 -33.84 -11.48 -8.87
CA GLN A 35 -33.54 -10.22 -9.54
C GLN A 35 -32.15 -10.25 -10.18
N HIS A 36 -31.93 -9.45 -11.23
CA HIS A 36 -30.60 -9.31 -11.85
C HIS A 36 -29.62 -8.50 -10.99
N GLU A 37 -30.18 -7.65 -10.13
CA GLU A 37 -29.44 -6.77 -9.24
C GLU A 37 -30.23 -6.69 -7.93
N VAL A 38 -29.54 -6.80 -6.79
CA VAL A 38 -30.14 -6.67 -5.47
C VAL A 38 -29.44 -5.60 -4.66
N GLY A 39 -30.20 -4.85 -3.86
CA GLY A 39 -29.62 -3.96 -2.85
C GLY A 39 -28.96 -4.78 -1.74
N ALA A 40 -27.68 -4.53 -1.49
CA ALA A 40 -26.88 -5.21 -0.47
C ALA A 40 -25.94 -4.20 0.20
N THR A 41 -26.50 -3.47 1.17
CA THR A 41 -25.82 -2.41 1.92
C THR A 41 -25.20 -2.91 3.21
N SER A 42 -25.74 -3.99 3.79
CA SER A 42 -25.22 -4.61 5.01
C SER A 42 -24.56 -5.97 4.75
N LEU A 43 -23.61 -6.37 5.60
CA LEU A 43 -22.96 -7.68 5.52
C LEU A 43 -23.97 -8.85 5.52
N LYS A 44 -25.06 -8.72 6.29
CA LYS A 44 -26.12 -9.72 6.35
C LYS A 44 -26.86 -9.87 5.01
N GLU A 45 -27.13 -8.76 4.33
CA GLU A 45 -27.76 -8.75 3.00
C GLU A 45 -26.83 -9.36 1.95
N ILE A 46 -25.55 -8.99 1.97
CA ILE A 46 -24.54 -9.55 1.05
C ILE A 46 -24.43 -11.07 1.25
N ASN A 47 -24.34 -11.54 2.49
CA ASN A 47 -24.29 -12.97 2.80
C ASN A 47 -25.55 -13.71 2.34
N SER A 48 -26.72 -13.11 2.56
CA SER A 48 -27.98 -13.70 2.11
C SER A 48 -28.04 -13.81 0.58
N ALA A 49 -27.56 -12.79 -0.12
CA ALA A 49 -27.48 -12.75 -1.58
C ALA A 49 -26.50 -13.81 -2.12
N CYS A 50 -25.30 -13.91 -1.55
CA CYS A 50 -24.32 -14.92 -1.94
C CYS A 50 -24.78 -16.35 -1.62
N ARG A 51 -25.50 -16.57 -0.51
CA ARG A 51 -26.09 -17.88 -0.20
C ARG A 51 -27.19 -18.27 -1.18
N ASP A 52 -28.04 -17.33 -1.58
CA ASP A 52 -29.05 -17.58 -2.63
C ASP A 52 -28.36 -17.97 -3.94
N LEU A 53 -27.33 -17.23 -4.35
CA LEU A 53 -26.53 -17.52 -5.53
C LEU A 53 -25.90 -18.92 -5.47
N ALA A 54 -25.23 -19.26 -4.36
CA ALA A 54 -24.60 -20.57 -4.17
C ALA A 54 -25.60 -21.72 -4.07
N ALA A 55 -26.81 -21.48 -3.55
CA ALA A 55 -27.88 -22.47 -3.52
C ALA A 55 -28.43 -22.75 -4.92
N ARG A 56 -28.56 -21.71 -5.75
CA ARG A 56 -28.98 -21.83 -7.16
C ARG A 56 -27.98 -22.59 -7.99
N LEU A 57 -26.70 -22.20 -7.95
CA LEU A 57 -25.63 -22.88 -8.69
C LEU A 57 -25.57 -24.37 -8.32
N ARG A 58 -25.61 -24.69 -7.03
CA ARG A 58 -25.68 -26.09 -6.56
C ARG A 58 -26.94 -26.82 -7.01
N GLY A 59 -28.08 -26.14 -7.08
CA GLY A 59 -29.33 -26.69 -7.61
C GLY A 59 -29.25 -26.99 -9.11
N GLU A 60 -28.46 -26.22 -9.87
CA GLU A 60 -28.15 -26.45 -11.28
C GLU A 60 -27.01 -27.47 -11.49
N GLY A 61 -26.41 -27.99 -10.41
CA GLY A 61 -25.29 -28.94 -10.46
C GLY A 61 -23.96 -28.28 -10.80
N GLU A 62 -23.89 -26.95 -10.70
CA GLU A 62 -22.70 -26.15 -10.97
C GLU A 62 -21.99 -25.81 -9.65
N ASP A 63 -20.68 -26.03 -9.60
CA ASP A 63 -19.81 -25.58 -8.51
C ASP A 63 -18.72 -24.71 -9.13
N PRO A 64 -18.65 -23.41 -8.83
CA PRO A 64 -17.72 -22.54 -9.51
C PRO A 64 -16.27 -22.84 -9.15
N ALA A 65 -15.37 -22.87 -10.13
CA ALA A 65 -13.95 -23.06 -9.87
C ALA A 65 -13.30 -21.78 -9.33
N VAL A 66 -13.65 -20.64 -9.92
CA VAL A 66 -13.19 -19.31 -9.49
C VAL A 66 -14.36 -18.38 -9.25
N VAL A 67 -14.32 -17.66 -8.13
CA VAL A 67 -15.21 -16.55 -7.81
C VAL A 67 -14.41 -15.24 -7.88
N HIS A 68 -14.68 -14.44 -8.92
CA HIS A 68 -14.12 -13.11 -9.07
C HIS A 68 -15.01 -12.09 -8.33
N TRP A 69 -14.49 -11.46 -7.28
CA TRP A 69 -15.19 -10.45 -6.50
C TRP A 69 -14.74 -9.04 -6.92
N VAL A 70 -15.63 -8.28 -7.56
CA VAL A 70 -15.37 -6.89 -7.97
C VAL A 70 -15.96 -5.92 -6.94
N THR A 71 -15.15 -5.00 -6.43
CA THR A 71 -15.58 -3.99 -5.45
C THR A 71 -14.87 -2.65 -5.66
N ASP A 72 -15.54 -1.55 -5.34
CA ASP A 72 -14.96 -0.19 -5.34
C ASP A 72 -14.02 0.10 -4.15
N GLY A 73 -13.92 -0.82 -3.18
CA GLY A 73 -13.06 -0.67 -2.01
C GLY A 73 -13.53 0.38 -1.01
N SER A 74 -14.71 0.99 -1.21
CA SER A 74 -15.31 1.95 -0.28
C SER A 74 -15.85 1.29 1.00
N ASP A 75 -16.01 -0.03 0.98
CA ASP A 75 -16.56 -0.82 2.08
C ASP A 75 -15.47 -1.45 2.96
N HIS A 76 -15.36 -0.96 4.21
CA HIS A 76 -14.52 -1.54 5.26
C HIS A 76 -14.90 -2.98 5.66
N HIS A 77 -16.06 -3.48 5.19
CA HIS A 77 -16.53 -4.84 5.43
C HIS A 77 -15.92 -5.89 4.48
N GLY A 78 -15.21 -5.47 3.43
CA GLY A 78 -14.72 -6.36 2.38
C GLY A 78 -13.83 -7.50 2.87
N LEU A 79 -12.95 -7.24 3.85
CA LEU A 79 -12.02 -8.27 4.36
C LEU A 79 -12.69 -9.27 5.32
N THR A 80 -13.63 -8.82 6.15
CA THR A 80 -14.38 -9.71 7.07
C THR A 80 -15.26 -10.67 6.27
N PHE A 81 -15.86 -10.16 5.20
CA PHE A 81 -16.73 -10.89 4.30
C PHE A 81 -16.01 -12.02 3.51
N LEU A 82 -14.73 -11.88 3.20
CA LEU A 82 -13.97 -12.93 2.49
C LEU A 82 -14.00 -14.26 3.27
N SER A 83 -13.89 -14.21 4.61
CA SER A 83 -13.94 -15.42 5.43
C SER A 83 -15.30 -16.13 5.34
N GLU A 84 -16.39 -15.37 5.25
CA GLU A 84 -17.74 -15.91 5.10
C GLU A 84 -17.98 -16.43 3.68
N LEU A 85 -17.41 -15.79 2.66
CA LEU A 85 -17.45 -16.28 1.29
C LEU A 85 -16.86 -17.69 1.14
N TYR A 86 -15.72 -17.98 1.81
CA TYR A 86 -15.15 -19.32 1.83
C TYR A 86 -16.09 -20.38 2.42
N THR A 87 -17.00 -19.99 3.32
CA THR A 87 -18.02 -20.92 3.85
C THR A 87 -19.19 -21.11 2.89
N ILE A 88 -19.43 -20.15 1.98
CA ILE A 88 -20.53 -20.18 1.01
C ILE A 88 -20.11 -20.96 -0.25
N PHE A 89 -18.91 -20.71 -0.76
CA PHE A 89 -18.33 -21.38 -1.93
C PHE A 89 -17.08 -22.16 -1.49
N THR A 90 -17.30 -23.34 -0.92
CA THR A 90 -16.26 -24.13 -0.23
C THR A 90 -15.21 -24.72 -1.18
N SER A 91 -15.56 -24.95 -2.44
CA SER A 91 -14.70 -25.60 -3.43
C SER A 91 -13.97 -24.60 -4.33
N SER A 92 -14.28 -23.30 -4.19
CA SER A 92 -13.87 -22.28 -5.15
C SER A 92 -12.61 -21.55 -4.70
N SER A 93 -11.80 -21.15 -5.68
CA SER A 93 -10.78 -20.14 -5.50
C SER A 93 -11.40 -18.74 -5.60
N PHE A 94 -10.78 -17.76 -4.93
CA PHE A 94 -11.30 -16.39 -4.89
C PHE A 94 -10.29 -15.42 -5.44
N GLN A 95 -10.75 -14.52 -6.31
CA GLN A 95 -9.94 -13.41 -6.82
C GLN A 95 -10.63 -12.09 -6.50
N LEU A 96 -9.92 -11.22 -5.78
CA LEU A 96 -10.41 -9.87 -5.46
C LEU A 96 -9.97 -8.89 -6.54
N LEU A 97 -10.92 -8.18 -7.14
CA LEU A 97 -10.71 -7.19 -8.19
C LEU A 97 -11.18 -5.81 -7.71
N ASN A 98 -10.30 -4.83 -7.80
CA ASN A 98 -10.62 -3.44 -7.45
C ASN A 98 -11.20 -2.71 -8.68
N TRP A 99 -12.42 -2.21 -8.55
CA TRP A 99 -13.12 -1.50 -9.63
C TRP A 99 -12.45 -0.19 -10.03
N HIS A 100 -11.91 0.58 -9.08
CA HIS A 100 -11.24 1.84 -9.38
C HIS A 100 -10.04 1.60 -10.30
N TRP A 101 -9.24 0.56 -10.02
CA TRP A 101 -8.14 0.15 -10.88
C TRP A 101 -8.63 -0.34 -12.26
N LEU A 102 -9.63 -1.23 -12.30
CA LEU A 102 -10.18 -1.76 -13.55
C LEU A 102 -10.72 -0.65 -14.46
N SER A 103 -11.44 0.32 -13.89
CA SER A 103 -12.03 1.43 -14.64
C SER A 103 -10.98 2.32 -15.31
N HIS A 104 -9.88 2.60 -14.60
CA HIS A 104 -8.75 3.34 -15.14
C HIS A 104 -8.06 2.57 -16.27
N HIS A 105 -7.86 1.26 -16.09
CA HIS A 105 -7.14 0.43 -17.04
C HIS A 105 -7.92 0.19 -18.35
N GLN A 106 -9.25 0.15 -18.28
CA GLN A 106 -10.10 -0.01 -19.46
C GLN A 106 -10.42 1.31 -20.18
N SER A 107 -9.80 2.42 -19.79
CA SER A 107 -10.12 3.78 -20.31
C SER A 107 -11.61 4.12 -20.19
N ILE A 108 -12.30 3.58 -19.18
CA ILE A 108 -13.67 3.94 -18.85
C ILE A 108 -13.61 5.38 -18.37
N LYS A 109 -14.01 6.33 -19.24
CA LYS A 109 -13.88 7.76 -18.95
C LYS A 109 -14.57 8.04 -17.61
N ALA A 110 -13.81 8.51 -16.63
CA ALA A 110 -14.26 8.85 -15.28
C ALA A 110 -15.52 9.76 -15.23
N LYS A 111 -15.86 10.44 -16.33
CA LYS A 111 -17.11 11.22 -16.48
C LYS A 111 -18.39 10.38 -16.55
N GLN A 112 -18.30 9.06 -16.78
CA GLN A 112 -19.43 8.13 -16.68
C GLN A 112 -19.52 7.44 -15.31
N SER A 113 -18.44 7.43 -14.52
CA SER A 113 -18.41 6.83 -13.18
C SER A 113 -19.18 7.62 -12.11
N GLU A 114 -19.54 8.88 -12.36
CA GLU A 114 -20.35 9.70 -11.43
C GLU A 114 -21.86 9.56 -11.65
N GLN A 115 -22.29 9.06 -12.82
CA GLN A 115 -23.66 8.56 -12.98
C GLN A 115 -23.64 7.10 -12.51
N LEU A 116 -24.52 6.74 -11.57
CA LEU A 116 -24.65 5.38 -11.04
C LEU A 116 -24.94 4.38 -12.18
N LEU A 117 -23.89 3.90 -12.86
CA LEU A 117 -23.98 2.74 -13.73
C LEU A 117 -24.34 1.54 -12.85
N SER A 118 -25.38 0.80 -13.24
CA SER A 118 -25.78 -0.41 -12.52
C SER A 118 -24.57 -1.38 -12.49
N PRO A 119 -24.32 -2.10 -11.38
CA PRO A 119 -23.37 -3.21 -11.37
C PRO A 119 -23.60 -4.21 -12.50
N GLN A 120 -24.85 -4.37 -12.98
CA GLN A 120 -25.18 -5.24 -14.11
C GLN A 120 -24.62 -4.69 -15.42
N ASP A 121 -24.77 -3.39 -15.69
CA ASP A 121 -24.26 -2.74 -16.90
C ASP A 121 -22.73 -2.80 -16.91
N ILE A 122 -22.10 -2.53 -15.77
CA ILE A 122 -20.66 -2.62 -15.56
C ILE A 122 -20.15 -4.04 -15.83
N LEU A 123 -20.82 -5.05 -15.30
CA LEU A 123 -20.44 -6.44 -15.55
C LEU A 123 -20.55 -6.77 -17.04
N THR A 124 -21.66 -6.40 -17.66
CA THR A 124 -21.98 -6.77 -19.05
C THR A 124 -21.06 -6.07 -20.06
N GLU A 125 -20.81 -4.78 -19.89
CA GLU A 125 -20.10 -3.96 -20.88
C GLU A 125 -18.58 -3.99 -20.70
N HIS A 126 -18.08 -4.22 -19.48
CA HIS A 126 -16.67 -4.00 -19.15
C HIS A 126 -15.98 -5.21 -18.53
N VAL A 127 -16.53 -5.75 -17.43
CA VAL A 127 -15.82 -6.77 -16.65
C VAL A 127 -15.87 -8.14 -17.32
N VAL A 128 -17.04 -8.59 -17.76
CA VAL A 128 -17.22 -9.90 -18.39
C VAL A 128 -16.44 -9.98 -19.70
N PRO A 129 -16.52 -9.02 -20.65
CA PRO A 129 -15.71 -9.07 -21.87
C PRO A 129 -14.21 -9.13 -21.59
N TRP A 130 -13.73 -8.37 -20.59
CA TRP A 130 -12.32 -8.38 -20.21
C TRP A 130 -11.88 -9.71 -19.63
N LEU A 131 -12.65 -10.30 -18.70
CA LEU A 131 -12.34 -11.62 -18.14
C LEU A 131 -12.41 -12.71 -19.20
N CYS A 132 -13.41 -12.70 -20.08
CA CYS A 132 -13.51 -13.65 -21.18
C CYS A 132 -12.31 -13.54 -22.14
N ASN A 133 -11.83 -12.33 -22.46
CA ASN A 133 -10.62 -12.14 -23.27
C ASN A 133 -9.37 -12.67 -22.55
N GLN A 134 -9.23 -12.49 -21.24
CA GLN A 134 -8.11 -13.06 -20.48
C GLN A 134 -8.18 -14.59 -20.38
N MET A 135 -9.37 -15.17 -20.37
CA MET A 135 -9.56 -16.63 -20.38
C MET A 135 -9.36 -17.24 -21.77
N GLN A 136 -9.57 -16.48 -22.83
CA GLN A 136 -9.27 -16.89 -24.20
C GLN A 136 -7.76 -16.85 -24.52
N THR A 137 -6.92 -16.26 -23.66
CA THR A 137 -5.45 -16.42 -23.75
C THR A 137 -4.99 -17.76 -23.13
N VAL A 138 -5.58 -18.86 -23.55
CA VAL A 138 -4.79 -20.09 -23.70
C VAL A 138 -3.92 -19.82 -24.94
N PRO A 139 -2.58 -19.91 -24.87
CA PRO A 139 -1.73 -19.67 -26.01
C PRO A 139 -1.90 -20.83 -27.00
N GLU A 140 -2.99 -20.83 -27.77
CA GLU A 140 -3.01 -21.53 -29.03
C GLU A 140 -2.08 -20.77 -29.98
N THR A 141 -0.96 -21.42 -30.22
CA THR A 141 0.21 -21.08 -31.02
C THR A 141 -0.14 -20.64 -32.46
N HIS A 142 -0.81 -19.50 -32.63
CA HIS A 142 -0.98 -18.82 -33.91
C HIS A 142 -0.64 -17.32 -33.77
N ASN A 143 0.47 -17.02 -33.07
CA ASN A 143 1.12 -15.73 -33.27
C ASN A 143 2.01 -15.87 -34.51
N SER A 144 1.67 -15.14 -35.58
CA SER A 144 2.60 -14.92 -36.69
C SER A 144 3.97 -14.47 -36.13
N PRO A 145 5.10 -14.89 -36.71
CA PRO A 145 6.44 -14.58 -36.18
C PRO A 145 6.65 -13.07 -35.91
N GLU A 146 6.02 -12.22 -36.72
CA GLU A 146 6.03 -10.74 -36.56
C GLU A 146 5.37 -10.23 -35.26
N GLN A 147 4.33 -10.92 -34.76
CA GLN A 147 3.66 -10.55 -33.51
C GLN A 147 4.46 -10.97 -32.28
N VAL A 148 5.16 -12.10 -32.36
CA VAL A 148 6.06 -12.56 -31.28
C VAL A 148 7.28 -11.63 -31.17
N GLU A 149 7.77 -11.13 -32.30
CA GLU A 149 8.91 -10.23 -32.35
C GLU A 149 8.56 -8.84 -31.81
N THR A 150 7.40 -8.29 -32.20
CA THR A 150 6.89 -7.01 -31.66
C THR A 150 6.56 -7.07 -30.17
N LEU A 151 6.00 -8.17 -29.67
CA LEU A 151 5.76 -8.35 -28.22
C LEU A 151 7.08 -8.42 -27.42
N LYS A 152 8.09 -9.12 -27.95
CA LYS A 152 9.42 -9.16 -27.32
C LYS A 152 10.09 -7.80 -27.30
N GLU A 153 9.96 -7.01 -28.37
CA GLU A 153 10.47 -5.64 -28.40
C GLU A 153 9.79 -4.74 -27.37
N GLN A 154 8.47 -4.85 -27.21
CA GLN A 154 7.71 -4.12 -26.18
C GLN A 154 8.10 -4.53 -24.76
N GLU A 155 8.32 -5.83 -24.52
CA GLU A 155 8.77 -6.34 -23.22
C GLU A 155 10.16 -5.82 -22.85
N ILE A 156 11.09 -5.81 -23.81
CA ILE A 156 12.43 -5.24 -23.63
C ILE A 156 12.35 -3.74 -23.32
N GLU A 157 11.48 -2.99 -24.00
CA GLU A 157 11.31 -1.55 -23.76
C GLU A 157 10.68 -1.28 -22.40
N LEU A 158 9.67 -2.06 -22.00
CA LEU A 158 9.07 -1.99 -20.67
C LEU A 158 10.07 -2.30 -19.56
N GLU A 159 10.94 -3.30 -19.75
CA GLU A 159 12.00 -3.58 -18.79
C GLU A 159 13.03 -2.44 -18.69
N ARG A 160 13.38 -1.80 -19.81
CA ARG A 160 14.27 -0.62 -19.80
C ARG A 160 13.61 0.53 -19.04
N GLU A 161 12.34 0.79 -19.32
CA GLU A 161 11.57 1.85 -18.67
C GLU A 161 11.43 1.57 -17.16
N ASN A 162 11.15 0.32 -16.76
CA ASN A 162 11.11 -0.07 -15.35
C ASN A 162 12.46 0.14 -14.66
N ARG A 163 13.57 -0.26 -15.30
CA ARG A 163 14.92 -0.04 -14.77
C ARG A 163 15.24 1.46 -14.65
N ARG A 164 14.78 2.28 -15.59
CA ARG A 164 14.91 3.74 -15.56
C ARG A 164 14.13 4.33 -14.38
N LEU A 165 12.86 3.97 -14.25
CA LEU A 165 11.98 4.42 -13.18
C LEU A 165 12.47 3.98 -11.80
N GLN A 166 13.01 2.77 -11.66
CA GLN A 166 13.59 2.31 -10.39
C GLN A 166 14.78 3.17 -9.97
N ARG A 167 15.70 3.47 -10.90
CA ARG A 167 16.83 4.37 -10.62
C ARG A 167 16.37 5.77 -10.26
N GLU A 168 15.33 6.27 -10.94
CA GLU A 168 14.75 7.58 -10.62
C GLU A 168 14.07 7.57 -9.25
N ASN A 169 13.38 6.49 -8.89
CA ASN A 169 12.75 6.34 -7.57
C ASN A 169 13.79 6.22 -6.46
N GLU A 170 14.89 5.49 -6.67
CA GLU A 170 16.01 5.43 -5.75
C GLU A 170 16.67 6.81 -5.60
N HIS A 171 16.91 7.49 -6.71
CA HIS A 171 17.43 8.86 -6.71
C HIS A 171 16.49 9.83 -6.00
N LEU A 172 15.19 9.78 -6.25
CA LEU A 172 14.18 10.58 -5.58
C LEU A 172 14.08 10.23 -4.10
N LYS A 173 14.18 8.96 -3.70
CA LYS A 173 14.24 8.56 -2.29
C LYS A 173 15.47 9.13 -1.61
N ILE A 174 16.64 9.10 -2.25
CA ILE A 174 17.87 9.73 -1.76
C ILE A 174 17.67 11.24 -1.62
N GLN A 175 17.05 11.90 -2.61
CA GLN A 175 16.71 13.32 -2.53
C GLN A 175 15.68 13.63 -1.44
N ASN A 176 14.69 12.77 -1.23
CA ASN A 176 13.67 12.96 -0.20
C ASN A 176 14.21 12.68 1.20
N THR A 177 15.19 11.77 1.34
CA THR A 177 15.94 11.65 2.60
C THR A 177 16.72 12.90 2.94
N ALA A 178 17.15 13.69 1.95
CA ALA A 178 17.77 15.00 2.18
C ALA A 178 16.75 16.08 2.61
N VAL A 179 15.45 15.86 2.39
CA VAL A 179 14.34 16.74 2.85
C VAL A 179 13.68 16.19 4.12
N LYS A 180 14.21 15.13 4.73
CA LYS A 180 13.75 14.67 6.05
C LYS A 180 13.96 15.80 7.05
N ASN A 181 12.87 16.44 7.42
CA ASN A 181 12.76 17.17 8.68
C ASN A 181 13.09 16.15 9.78
N VAL A 182 14.35 16.16 10.25
CA VAL A 182 14.73 15.48 11.49
C VAL A 182 13.70 15.93 12.51
N ASP A 183 13.05 14.96 13.17
CA ASP A 183 12.04 15.18 14.19
C ASP A 183 12.58 16.18 15.23
N THR A 184 12.31 17.46 15.01
CA THR A 184 13.06 18.57 15.62
C THR A 184 12.85 18.59 17.12
N GLU A 185 11.67 18.16 17.56
CA GLU A 185 11.33 17.96 18.96
C GLU A 185 12.16 16.84 19.58
N ALA A 186 12.27 15.68 18.91
CA ALA A 186 13.13 14.60 19.36
C ALA A 186 14.61 15.02 19.41
N LEU A 187 15.08 15.76 18.41
CA LEU A 187 16.44 16.27 18.37
C LEU A 187 16.71 17.18 19.58
N LEU A 188 15.89 18.20 19.80
CA LEU A 188 16.06 19.12 20.93
C LEU A 188 15.97 18.40 22.28
N HIS A 189 15.15 17.36 22.38
CA HIS A 189 14.98 16.59 23.61
C HIS A 189 16.18 15.69 23.94
N TYR A 190 16.81 15.09 22.93
CA TYR A 190 17.89 14.11 23.13
C TYR A 190 19.30 14.68 23.00
N LEU A 191 19.49 15.82 22.34
CA LEU A 191 20.80 16.47 22.22
C LEU A 191 21.50 16.71 23.58
N PRO A 192 20.83 17.25 24.63
CA PRO A 192 21.45 17.44 25.95
C PRO A 192 21.84 16.13 26.66
N ALA A 193 21.19 15.02 26.28
CA ALA A 193 21.43 13.70 26.85
C ALA A 193 22.72 13.06 26.29
N ILE A 194 23.11 13.44 25.07
CA ILE A 194 24.29 12.92 24.37
C ILE A 194 25.49 13.84 24.56
N PHE A 195 25.28 15.16 24.54
CA PHE A 195 26.33 16.17 24.59
C PHE A 195 26.12 17.14 25.76
N PRO A 196 27.16 17.44 26.56
CA PRO A 196 27.10 18.47 27.58
C PRO A 196 27.07 19.85 26.92
N ARG A 197 26.24 20.75 27.45
CA ARG A 197 26.16 22.17 27.03
C ARG A 197 25.98 22.40 25.54
N VAL A 198 25.30 21.47 24.86
CA VAL A 198 25.10 21.50 23.41
C VAL A 198 24.49 22.81 22.91
N PHE A 199 23.51 23.35 23.63
CA PHE A 199 22.83 24.61 23.29
C PHE A 199 23.60 25.88 23.65
N ASN A 200 24.73 25.76 24.37
CA ASN A 200 25.67 26.86 24.55
C ASN A 200 26.68 26.94 23.40
N ILE A 201 26.82 25.86 22.63
CA ILE A 201 27.70 25.76 21.48
C ILE A 201 26.89 25.99 20.20
N LEU A 202 25.71 25.37 20.09
CA LEU A 202 24.79 25.52 18.97
C LEU A 202 23.72 26.56 19.29
N GLY A 203 23.74 27.69 18.57
CA GLY A 203 22.71 28.72 18.69
C GLY A 203 21.34 28.24 18.20
N ALA A 204 20.27 28.79 18.78
CA ALA A 204 18.90 28.45 18.41
C ALA A 204 18.56 28.73 16.93
N THR A 205 19.16 29.79 16.37
CA THR A 205 19.04 30.15 14.94
C THR A 205 19.79 29.17 14.06
N ASP A 206 21.00 28.79 14.44
CA ASP A 206 21.83 27.85 13.66
C ASP A 206 21.18 26.48 13.60
N LEU A 207 20.63 26.01 14.72
CA LEU A 207 19.84 24.77 14.78
C LEU A 207 18.59 24.85 13.89
N ALA A 208 17.87 25.96 13.90
CA ALA A 208 16.68 26.13 13.06
C ALA A 208 17.03 26.06 11.56
N LEU A 209 18.10 26.74 11.14
CA LEU A 209 18.59 26.69 9.76
C LEU A 209 19.00 25.26 9.35
N LEU A 210 19.69 24.53 10.22
CA LEU A 210 20.09 23.14 9.98
C LEU A 210 18.90 22.18 9.93
N CYS A 211 17.81 22.49 10.64
CA CYS A 211 16.55 21.76 10.58
C CYS A 211 15.61 22.26 9.47
N ASN A 212 16.08 23.11 8.54
CA ASN A 212 15.30 23.71 7.47
C ASN A 212 14.04 24.47 7.95
N ARG A 213 14.13 25.08 9.14
CA ARG A 213 13.08 25.88 9.77
C ARG A 213 13.42 27.37 9.65
N ILE A 214 12.41 28.16 9.30
CA ILE A 214 12.52 29.63 9.14
C ILE A 214 12.53 30.34 10.50
N GLU A 215 11.89 29.76 11.51
CA GLU A 215 11.81 30.30 12.88
C GLU A 215 12.86 29.67 13.80
N ALA A 216 13.56 30.52 14.56
CA ALA A 216 14.49 30.08 15.60
C ALA A 216 13.76 29.29 16.70
N PHE A 217 14.48 28.36 17.33
CA PHE A 217 13.95 27.63 18.48
C PHE A 217 13.88 28.51 19.74
N ASP A 218 12.85 28.29 20.56
CA ASP A 218 12.71 28.96 21.86
C ASP A 218 13.59 28.26 22.91
N ILE A 219 14.90 28.50 22.83
CA ILE A 219 15.89 27.92 23.74
C ILE A 219 16.32 29.01 24.73
N PRO A 220 16.09 28.83 26.04
CA PRO A 220 16.53 29.80 27.03
C PRO A 220 18.06 29.89 27.06
N ASN A 221 18.60 31.10 27.06
CA ASN A 221 20.02 31.37 27.22
C ASN A 221 20.27 32.04 28.58
N PRO A 222 21.03 31.43 29.51
CA PRO A 222 21.72 30.14 29.41
C PRO A 222 20.79 28.92 29.57
N TYR A 223 21.07 27.85 28.83
CA TYR A 223 20.27 26.64 28.91
C TYR A 223 20.58 25.85 30.20
N PRO A 224 19.58 25.53 31.04
CA PRO A 224 19.80 24.76 32.25
C PRO A 224 20.19 23.31 31.90
N GLU A 225 21.32 22.83 32.41
CA GLU A 225 21.68 21.42 32.22
C GLU A 225 20.68 20.51 32.96
N PRO A 226 20.19 19.43 32.31
CA PRO A 226 19.29 18.49 32.96
C PRO A 226 19.98 17.82 34.14
N THR A 227 19.21 17.59 35.21
CA THR A 227 19.71 16.88 36.40
C THR A 227 20.19 15.46 36.05
N VAL A 228 21.03 14.87 36.89
CA VAL A 228 21.59 13.52 36.68
C VAL A 228 20.48 12.45 36.48
N GLU A 229 19.35 12.59 37.18
CA GLU A 229 18.21 11.69 37.06
C GLU A 229 17.45 11.86 35.74
N THR A 230 17.23 13.11 35.33
CA THR A 230 16.62 13.44 34.03
C THR A 230 17.51 12.94 32.89
N LEU A 231 18.82 13.15 32.99
CA LEU A 231 19.80 12.71 32.01
C LEU A 231 19.81 11.18 31.83
N ARG A 232 19.78 10.41 32.91
CA ARG A 232 19.67 8.94 32.85
C ARG A 232 18.37 8.49 32.16
N THR A 233 17.27 9.19 32.42
CA THR A 233 15.97 8.91 31.79
C THR A 233 16.02 9.19 30.29
N LEU A 234 16.57 10.34 29.89
CA LEU A 234 16.71 10.73 28.48
C LEU A 234 17.63 9.78 27.71
N GLN A 235 18.78 9.41 28.27
CA GLN A 235 19.71 8.45 27.66
C GLN A 235 19.06 7.07 27.48
N ARG A 236 18.30 6.59 28.47
CA ARG A 236 17.55 5.34 28.35
C ARG A 236 16.47 5.42 27.26
N ARG A 237 15.77 6.55 27.15
CA ARG A 237 14.77 6.79 26.12
C ARG A 237 15.39 6.84 24.72
N PHE A 238 16.53 7.52 24.57
CA PHE A 238 17.29 7.56 23.32
C PHE A 238 17.67 6.15 22.84
N ARG A 239 18.21 5.31 23.72
CA ARG A 239 18.55 3.91 23.40
C ARG A 239 17.36 3.05 22.98
N ARG A 240 16.14 3.45 23.36
CA ARG A 240 14.88 2.76 23.02
C ARG A 240 14.24 3.29 21.73
N LEU A 241 14.77 4.35 21.13
CA LEU A 241 14.24 4.86 19.86
C LEU A 241 14.47 3.83 18.73
N PRO A 242 13.65 3.84 17.67
CA PRO A 242 13.93 3.06 16.46
C PRO A 242 15.35 3.37 15.93
N LYS A 243 16.09 2.34 15.48
CA LYS A 243 17.49 2.46 15.05
C LYS A 243 17.68 3.55 13.99
N GLN A 244 16.74 3.67 13.04
CA GLN A 244 16.75 4.73 12.03
C GLN A 244 16.71 6.14 12.65
N LYS A 245 15.89 6.38 13.69
CA LYS A 245 15.83 7.69 14.35
C LYS A 245 17.11 8.00 15.13
N GLN A 246 17.76 6.99 15.70
CA GLN A 246 19.06 7.16 16.36
C GLN A 246 20.13 7.56 15.34
N ILE A 247 20.15 6.90 14.19
CA ILE A 247 21.03 7.20 13.06
C ILE A 247 20.79 8.63 12.56
N ASP A 248 19.54 9.01 12.30
CA ASP A 248 19.19 10.34 11.79
C ASP A 248 19.67 11.46 12.74
N ILE A 249 19.56 11.26 14.06
CA ILE A 249 20.06 12.22 15.08
C ILE A 249 21.59 12.30 15.10
N VAL A 250 22.29 11.17 14.98
CA VAL A 250 23.77 11.16 14.99
C VAL A 250 24.33 11.77 13.70
N GLN A 251 23.78 11.38 12.55
CA GLN A 251 24.15 11.97 11.26
C GLN A 251 23.89 13.48 11.23
N PHE A 252 22.77 13.93 11.80
CA PHE A 252 22.47 15.35 11.91
C PHE A 252 23.56 16.10 12.69
N ILE A 253 24.08 15.53 13.77
CA ILE A 253 25.12 16.19 14.58
C ILE A 253 26.45 16.19 13.85
N ASP A 254 26.78 15.10 13.16
CA ASP A 254 28.00 14.97 12.38
C ASP A 254 28.04 15.92 11.18
N SER A 255 26.88 16.31 10.63
CA SER A 255 26.78 17.31 9.54
C SER A 255 26.97 18.76 10.01
N ILE A 256 26.96 19.03 11.32
CA ILE A 256 27.11 20.40 11.85
C ILE A 256 28.58 20.82 11.81
N PRO A 257 28.94 22.00 11.27
CA PRO A 257 30.34 22.47 11.23
C PRO A 257 31.03 22.58 12.61
N GLN A 258 30.23 22.78 13.65
CA GLN A 258 30.70 22.91 15.04
C GLN A 258 30.74 21.58 15.81
N SER A 259 30.47 20.45 15.15
CA SER A 259 30.46 19.11 15.76
C SER A 259 31.78 18.76 16.46
N ASN A 260 32.91 19.25 15.96
CA ASN A 260 34.24 19.08 16.56
C ASN A 260 34.38 19.70 17.96
N ARG A 261 33.50 20.63 18.35
CA ARG A 261 33.47 21.24 19.70
C ARG A 261 32.57 20.48 20.66
N LEU A 262 31.77 19.54 20.17
CA LEU A 262 30.85 18.75 20.95
C LEU A 262 31.55 17.47 21.44
N THR A 263 31.58 17.27 22.76
CA THR A 263 32.16 16.08 23.36
C THR A 263 31.05 15.11 23.76
N VAL A 264 31.08 13.87 23.28
CA VAL A 264 30.09 12.86 23.68
C VAL A 264 30.28 12.52 25.16
N ARG A 265 29.18 12.56 25.93
CA ARG A 265 29.15 12.17 27.34
C ARG A 265 29.62 10.71 27.49
N PRO A 266 30.43 10.39 28.52
CA PRO A 266 31.08 9.08 28.65
C PRO A 266 30.08 7.92 28.64
N GLU A 267 28.87 8.12 29.18
CA GLU A 267 27.80 7.12 29.25
C GLU A 267 27.18 6.78 27.88
N MET A 268 27.37 7.64 26.86
CA MET A 268 26.79 7.48 25.52
C MET A 268 27.83 7.11 24.47
N ARG A 269 29.13 7.11 24.80
CA ARG A 269 30.22 6.85 23.83
C ARG A 269 30.07 5.53 23.09
N ASN A 270 29.80 4.44 23.81
CA ASN A 270 29.67 3.11 23.20
C ASN A 270 28.49 3.07 22.22
N THR A 271 27.31 3.56 22.64
CA THR A 271 26.11 3.60 21.79
C THR A 271 26.32 4.44 20.53
N ILE A 272 26.98 5.59 20.65
CA ILE A 272 27.26 6.46 19.49
C ILE A 272 28.33 5.83 18.57
N SER A 273 29.31 5.12 19.13
CA SER A 273 30.31 4.38 18.34
C SER A 273 29.65 3.27 17.52
N GLU A 274 28.79 2.46 18.14
CA GLU A 274 28.03 1.40 17.47
C GLU A 274 27.18 1.96 16.32
N ILE A 275 26.47 3.08 16.55
CA ILE A 275 25.66 3.73 15.51
C ILE A 275 26.55 4.26 14.36
N ARG A 276 27.72 4.81 14.66
CA ARG A 276 28.68 5.29 13.65
C ARG A 276 29.34 4.15 12.87
N GLU A 277 29.57 3.02 13.51
CA GLU A 277 30.05 1.80 12.83
C GLU A 277 28.99 1.28 11.87
N ASP A 278 27.73 1.18 12.30
CA ASP A 278 26.61 0.80 11.42
C ASP A 278 26.46 1.74 10.20
N LEU A 279 26.77 3.01 10.37
CA LEU A 279 26.78 4.02 9.31
C LEU A 279 27.92 3.85 8.29
N SER A 280 29.02 3.21 8.67
CA SER A 280 30.16 2.98 7.77
C SER A 280 29.97 1.77 6.84
N TRP A 281 28.96 0.93 7.10
CA TRP A 281 28.66 -0.30 6.34
C TRP A 281 27.36 -0.21 5.52
N ALA A 282 26.65 0.92 5.59
CA ALA A 282 25.40 1.20 4.84
C ALA A 282 25.67 2.13 3.67
#